data_AF-A0A959T9W1-F1
#
_entry.id   AF-A0A959T9W1-F1
#
_cell.length_a   1.000
_cell.length_b   1.000
_cell.length_c   1.000
_cell.angle_alpha   90.00
_cell.angle_beta   90.00
_cell.angle_gamma   90.00
#
_symmetry.space_group_name_H-M   'P 1'
#
loop_
_entity.id
_entity.type
_entity.pdbx_description
1 polymer ?
#
loop_
_entity_poly.entity_id
_entity_poly.type
_entity_poly.pdbx_seq_one_letter_code
_entity_poly.pdbx_strand_id
1 'polypeptide(L)'
;PLIMPGNLPLYDGDVRNELLNYLPAGWDPVLERDIDGDRSEPWAIEGGDARLGKVHAARRVARTIFLGSAPSPNEQTARGLPLDRVLLGAGVPGGSLGAYKDALRRMAESLHHLNTANDRYWYDTRPNLRREMESRKQRFDAVHDILPVVKDKLQAAIGNAYGLFTGTHVFTPSSDIMDDGQLRLVVLHPQHGHVSTGPSKALDEAQQILRLRGEQPRLYQNRLIFLAADQNTVERLYDQVRTMLAWKSIVTDYKDTRIVLDNLMARNADESFAQSRDALKRTVVDCFKYLLVPSQVLRGDDRPGDVQWEAHRLSSTAPSMIQEIERQLKENEHLIFEWAPVHLERILRKLFWKDEVDEVKAMDVWQAMLRYLYFPRLRNEDVFTRCLTKGGESEEFFGFAYEKTEQGYKGFALGTTAPILD
;
A
#
# COMPACT_ATOMS: atom_id res chain seq x y z
N PRO A 1 11.21 42.86 -34.45
CA PRO A 1 11.17 41.91 -33.30
C PRO A 1 12.60 41.51 -32.90
N LEU A 2 12.90 41.46 -31.60
CA LEU A 2 14.20 40.99 -31.11
C LEU A 2 14.33 39.49 -31.44
N ILE A 3 15.42 39.09 -32.11
CA ILE A 3 15.71 37.69 -32.39
C ILE A 3 16.31 37.08 -31.12
N MET A 4 15.61 36.12 -30.52
CA MET A 4 16.01 35.45 -29.29
C MET A 4 16.42 33.99 -29.55
N PRO A 5 17.18 33.34 -28.64
CA PRO A 5 17.47 31.90 -28.72
C PRO A 5 16.24 31.03 -28.96
N GLY A 6 15.09 31.33 -28.34
CA GLY A 6 13.85 30.59 -28.55
C GLY A 6 13.25 30.72 -29.96
N ASN A 7 13.70 31.70 -30.76
CA ASN A 7 13.25 31.91 -32.14
C ASN A 7 13.99 31.05 -33.17
N LEU A 8 14.98 30.25 -32.75
CA LEU A 8 15.77 29.41 -33.64
C LEU A 8 14.86 28.44 -34.42
N PRO A 9 14.81 28.51 -35.76
CA PRO A 9 13.88 27.71 -36.55
C PRO A 9 14.44 26.31 -36.79
N LEU A 10 14.54 25.48 -35.75
CA LEU A 10 15.09 24.12 -35.86
C LEU A 10 14.17 23.14 -36.63
N TYR A 11 12.97 23.57 -36.97
CA TYR A 11 12.07 22.89 -37.91
C TYR A 11 12.50 23.07 -39.38
N ASP A 12 13.32 24.08 -39.68
CA ASP A 12 13.87 24.31 -41.02
C ASP A 12 15.11 23.41 -41.21
N GLY A 13 15.10 22.63 -42.29
CA GLY A 13 16.13 21.62 -42.54
C GLY A 13 17.52 22.21 -42.73
N ASP A 14 17.64 23.36 -43.38
CA ASP A 14 18.93 23.98 -43.67
C ASP A 14 19.56 24.55 -42.39
N VAL A 15 18.76 25.25 -41.58
CA VAL A 15 19.21 25.78 -40.27
C VAL A 15 19.57 24.65 -39.31
N ARG A 16 18.78 23.58 -39.28
CA ARG A 16 19.05 22.41 -38.45
C ARG A 16 20.37 21.74 -38.83
N ASN A 17 20.57 21.47 -40.12
CA ASN A 17 21.76 20.81 -40.62
C ASN A 17 23.02 21.63 -40.36
N GLU A 18 22.96 22.96 -40.56
CA GLU A 18 24.10 23.83 -40.29
C GLU A 18 24.52 23.82 -38.82
N LEU A 19 23.56 23.84 -37.89
CA LEU A 19 23.88 23.77 -36.46
C LEU A 19 24.42 22.41 -36.02
N LEU A 20 23.89 21.34 -36.61
CA LEU A 20 24.34 19.98 -36.33
C LEU A 20 25.78 19.71 -36.80
N ASN A 21 26.25 20.39 -37.84
CA ASN A 21 27.64 20.26 -38.33
C ASN A 21 28.70 20.55 -37.25
N TYR A 22 28.37 21.35 -36.23
CA TYR A 22 29.27 21.72 -35.15
C TYR A 22 29.11 20.84 -33.90
N LEU A 23 28.22 19.86 -33.93
CA LEU A 23 27.95 18.97 -32.80
C LEU A 23 28.43 17.54 -33.11
N PRO A 24 28.77 16.74 -32.08
CA PRO A 24 29.06 15.31 -32.27
C PRO A 24 27.88 14.54 -32.89
N ALA A 25 28.13 13.35 -33.42
CA ALA A 25 27.05 12.51 -33.92
C ALA A 25 26.00 12.17 -32.84
N GLY A 26 24.73 12.05 -33.23
CA GLY A 26 23.63 11.60 -32.35
C GLY A 26 22.64 12.66 -31.90
N TRP A 27 22.77 13.91 -32.38
CA TRP A 27 21.84 15.00 -32.03
C TRP A 27 20.55 15.04 -32.86
N ASP A 28 20.52 14.45 -34.06
CA ASP A 28 19.30 14.31 -34.88
C ASP A 28 18.09 13.74 -34.10
N PRO A 29 18.18 12.57 -33.44
CA PRO A 29 17.05 12.01 -32.69
C PRO A 29 16.68 12.85 -31.47
N VAL A 30 17.60 13.63 -30.90
CA VAL A 30 17.33 14.54 -29.79
C VAL A 30 16.51 15.73 -30.29
N LEU A 31 16.93 16.32 -31.42
CA LEU A 31 16.24 17.46 -32.03
C LEU A 31 14.81 17.12 -32.39
N GLU A 32 14.62 16.03 -33.16
CA GLU A 32 13.30 15.65 -33.68
C GLU A 32 12.30 15.26 -32.60
N ARG A 33 12.78 14.65 -31.51
CA ARG A 33 11.91 14.16 -30.44
C ARG A 33 11.69 15.19 -29.34
N ASP A 34 12.75 15.83 -28.86
CA ASP A 34 12.71 16.55 -27.58
C ASP A 34 12.89 18.07 -27.71
N ILE A 35 13.26 18.58 -28.89
CA ILE A 35 13.55 20.01 -29.06
C ILE A 35 12.54 20.69 -29.98
N ASP A 36 12.39 20.20 -31.22
CA ASP A 36 11.58 20.87 -32.23
C ASP A 36 11.10 19.93 -33.34
N GLY A 37 10.02 20.32 -34.01
CA GLY A 37 9.36 19.54 -35.05
C GLY A 37 7.91 19.21 -34.72
N ASP A 38 7.13 18.89 -35.76
CA ASP A 38 5.67 18.74 -35.67
C ASP A 38 5.21 17.47 -34.93
N ARG A 39 6.14 16.58 -34.61
CA ARG A 39 5.91 15.37 -33.82
C ARG A 39 6.75 15.32 -32.54
N SER A 40 7.36 16.44 -32.18
CA SER A 40 8.19 16.54 -30.98
C SER A 40 7.33 16.62 -29.71
N GLU A 41 7.87 16.16 -28.59
CA GLU A 41 7.19 16.22 -27.29
C GLU A 41 6.90 17.67 -26.85
N PRO A 42 7.77 18.68 -27.08
CA PRO A 42 7.41 20.09 -26.86
C PRO A 42 6.20 20.54 -27.69
N TRP A 43 6.06 20.07 -28.93
CA TRP A 43 4.87 20.35 -29.74
C TRP A 43 3.61 19.72 -29.14
N ALA A 44 3.71 18.48 -28.63
CA ALA A 44 2.59 17.81 -27.96
C ALA A 44 2.18 18.51 -26.65
N ILE A 45 3.15 18.96 -25.84
CA ILE A 45 2.91 19.75 -24.62
C ILE A 45 2.14 21.04 -24.93
N GLU A 46 2.53 21.74 -26.01
CA GLU A 46 1.84 22.93 -26.50
C GLU A 46 0.43 22.62 -27.00
N GLY A 47 0.24 21.51 -27.70
CA GLY A 47 -1.07 21.07 -28.18
C GLY A 47 -2.05 20.71 -27.06
N GLY A 48 -1.55 20.24 -25.93
CA GLY A 48 -2.35 19.90 -24.74
C GLY A 48 -2.78 21.11 -23.89
N ASP A 49 -2.18 22.30 -24.07
CA ASP A 49 -2.55 23.52 -23.34
C ASP A 49 -2.44 24.75 -24.25
N ALA A 50 -3.59 25.31 -24.64
CA ALA A 50 -3.68 26.46 -25.55
C ALA A 50 -2.91 27.70 -25.05
N ARG A 51 -2.75 27.88 -23.73
CA ARG A 51 -1.95 28.97 -23.16
C ARG A 51 -0.46 28.80 -23.48
N LEU A 52 0.04 27.56 -23.48
CA LEU A 52 1.42 27.24 -23.87
C LEU A 52 1.58 27.36 -25.38
N GLY A 53 0.62 26.83 -26.15
CA GLY A 53 0.62 26.86 -27.61
C GLY A 53 0.61 28.27 -28.20
N LYS A 54 -0.16 29.21 -27.63
CA LYS A 54 -0.26 30.60 -28.11
C LYS A 54 1.08 31.33 -28.19
N VAL A 55 2.03 30.98 -27.33
CA VAL A 55 3.35 31.61 -27.27
C VAL A 55 4.49 30.65 -27.62
N HIS A 56 4.16 29.46 -28.10
CA HIS A 56 5.10 28.36 -28.35
C HIS A 56 6.05 28.13 -27.17
N ALA A 57 5.49 28.07 -25.95
CA ALA A 57 6.28 28.10 -24.72
C ALA A 57 7.31 26.97 -24.66
N ALA A 58 6.90 25.73 -24.95
CA ALA A 58 7.75 24.55 -24.80
C ALA A 58 8.89 24.54 -25.83
N ARG A 59 8.57 24.75 -27.11
CA ARG A 59 9.59 24.80 -28.17
C ARG A 59 10.57 25.95 -27.98
N ARG A 60 10.10 27.14 -27.56
CA ARG A 60 11.01 28.28 -27.30
C ARG A 60 11.94 28.00 -26.11
N VAL A 61 11.44 27.37 -25.04
CA VAL A 61 12.28 26.92 -23.93
C VAL A 61 13.27 25.85 -24.39
N ALA A 62 12.81 24.83 -25.13
CA ALA A 62 13.65 23.75 -25.60
C ALA A 62 14.79 24.23 -26.52
N ARG A 63 14.48 25.07 -27.52
CA ARG A 63 15.48 25.70 -28.39
C ARG A 63 16.50 26.53 -27.62
N THR A 64 16.05 27.27 -26.61
CA THR A 64 16.93 28.08 -25.76
C THR A 64 17.92 27.20 -24.99
N ILE A 65 17.43 26.11 -24.38
CA ILE A 65 18.27 25.15 -23.65
C ILE A 65 19.24 24.45 -24.59
N PHE A 66 18.77 23.99 -25.76
CA PHE A 66 19.61 23.36 -26.77
C PHE A 66 20.78 24.28 -27.16
N LEU A 67 20.48 25.52 -27.57
CA LEU A 67 21.52 26.46 -28.01
C LEU A 67 22.54 26.75 -26.90
N GLY A 68 22.08 26.88 -25.65
CA GLY A 68 22.97 27.21 -24.53
C GLY A 68 23.67 26.02 -23.87
N SER A 69 23.38 24.77 -24.27
CA SER A 69 23.93 23.58 -23.60
C SER A 69 24.52 22.52 -24.52
N ALA A 70 24.05 22.38 -25.76
CA ALA A 70 24.58 21.39 -26.71
C ALA A 70 26.04 21.62 -27.13
N PRO A 71 26.51 22.87 -27.37
CA PRO A 71 27.87 23.10 -27.88
C PRO A 71 29.02 22.91 -26.90
N SER A 72 28.79 22.51 -25.63
CA SER A 72 29.88 22.49 -24.63
C SER A 72 29.82 21.37 -23.59
N PRO A 73 29.95 20.09 -23.98
CA PRO A 73 29.93 19.00 -23.00
C PRO A 73 31.13 19.01 -22.02
N ASN A 74 32.31 19.50 -22.44
CA ASN A 74 33.57 19.25 -21.72
C ASN A 74 34.30 20.48 -21.15
N GLU A 75 33.89 21.72 -21.48
CA GLU A 75 34.63 22.94 -21.10
C GLU A 75 33.89 23.87 -20.12
N GLN A 76 32.63 23.57 -19.78
CA GLN A 76 31.85 24.41 -18.85
C GLN A 76 32.19 24.11 -17.39
N THR A 77 32.54 25.15 -16.62
CA THR A 77 32.72 25.07 -15.16
C THR A 77 31.44 24.66 -14.42
N ALA A 78 30.27 24.90 -15.03
CA ALA A 78 28.97 24.44 -14.58
C ALA A 78 28.07 24.13 -15.79
N ARG A 79 27.66 22.87 -15.93
CA ARG A 79 26.88 22.35 -17.06
C ARG A 79 25.45 22.90 -17.08
N GLY A 80 24.97 23.32 -18.25
CA GLY A 80 23.57 23.70 -18.48
C GLY A 80 23.20 25.14 -18.10
N LEU A 81 21.98 25.55 -18.44
CA LEU A 81 21.48 26.91 -18.22
C LEU A 81 20.66 27.02 -16.92
N PRO A 82 20.87 28.06 -16.10
CA PRO A 82 19.99 28.35 -14.97
C PRO A 82 18.62 28.88 -15.44
N LEU A 83 17.59 28.75 -14.58
CA LEU A 83 16.20 29.10 -14.90
C LEU A 83 16.03 30.51 -15.47
N ASP A 84 16.68 31.51 -14.88
CA ASP A 84 16.63 32.91 -15.32
C ASP A 84 17.13 33.08 -16.76
N ARG A 85 18.21 32.38 -17.15
CA ARG A 85 18.75 32.39 -18.52
C ARG A 85 17.83 31.69 -19.51
N VAL A 86 17.22 30.57 -19.10
CA VAL A 86 16.22 29.87 -19.90
C VAL A 86 15.02 30.78 -20.18
N LEU A 87 14.50 31.44 -19.15
CA LEU A 87 13.36 32.37 -19.29
C LEU A 87 13.71 33.60 -20.10
N LEU A 88 14.93 34.14 -19.94
CA LEU A 88 15.41 35.28 -20.72
C LEU A 88 15.46 34.94 -22.22
N GLY A 89 16.01 33.77 -22.59
CA GLY A 89 16.13 33.36 -24.00
C GLY A 89 14.80 32.92 -24.63
N ALA A 90 13.84 32.48 -23.81
CA ALA A 90 12.56 31.95 -24.29
C ALA A 90 11.40 32.94 -24.23
N GLY A 91 11.42 33.98 -23.39
CA GLY A 91 10.29 34.90 -23.20
C GLY A 91 9.95 35.75 -24.44
N VAL A 92 8.67 36.13 -24.60
CA VAL A 92 8.28 37.25 -25.50
C VAL A 92 8.13 38.51 -24.65
N PRO A 93 8.67 39.67 -25.06
CA PRO A 93 8.34 40.96 -24.44
C PRO A 93 6.83 41.18 -24.30
N GLY A 94 6.39 41.64 -23.12
CA GLY A 94 4.97 41.88 -22.80
C GLY A 94 4.16 40.62 -22.46
N GLY A 95 4.75 39.43 -22.47
CA GLY A 95 4.12 38.17 -22.08
C GLY A 95 4.43 37.74 -20.64
N SER A 96 3.57 36.90 -20.06
CA SER A 96 3.81 36.30 -18.74
C SER A 96 4.84 35.17 -18.81
N LEU A 97 5.81 35.18 -17.89
CA LEU A 97 6.80 34.11 -17.77
C LEU A 97 6.23 32.80 -17.19
N GLY A 98 5.00 32.83 -16.64
CA GLY A 98 4.38 31.65 -16.03
C GLY A 98 4.14 30.49 -17.00
N ALA A 99 3.87 30.80 -18.28
CA ALA A 99 3.70 29.78 -19.32
C ALA A 99 5.02 29.03 -19.59
N TYR A 100 6.14 29.73 -19.65
CA TYR A 100 7.45 29.13 -19.89
C TYR A 100 7.94 28.30 -18.71
N LYS A 101 7.68 28.73 -17.47
CA LYS A 101 7.98 27.94 -16.26
C LYS A 101 7.19 26.63 -16.20
N ASP A 102 5.90 26.68 -16.52
CA ASP A 102 5.05 25.48 -16.57
C ASP A 102 5.49 24.53 -17.71
N ALA A 103 5.75 25.07 -18.90
CA ALA A 103 6.28 24.28 -20.01
C ALA A 103 7.62 23.60 -19.66
N LEU A 104 8.55 24.33 -19.02
CA LEU A 104 9.82 23.77 -18.57
C LEU A 104 9.64 22.64 -17.56
N ARG A 105 8.71 22.79 -16.61
CA ARG A 105 8.40 21.74 -15.63
C ARG A 105 7.88 20.47 -16.31
N ARG A 106 6.90 20.61 -17.23
CA ARG A 106 6.36 19.47 -17.98
C ARG A 106 7.43 18.78 -18.82
N MET A 107 8.27 19.57 -19.49
CA MET A 107 9.40 19.05 -20.26
C MET A 107 10.42 18.32 -19.39
N ALA A 108 10.73 18.83 -18.19
CA ALA A 108 11.62 18.14 -17.25
C ALA A 108 11.05 16.78 -16.79
N GLU A 109 9.73 16.61 -16.84
CA GLU A 109 9.04 15.37 -16.48
C GLU A 109 8.85 14.39 -17.65
N SER A 110 8.80 14.86 -18.90
CA SER A 110 8.49 14.05 -20.10
C SER A 110 9.64 13.86 -21.10
N LEU A 111 10.57 14.82 -21.21
CA LEU A 111 11.64 14.75 -22.21
C LEU A 111 12.68 13.71 -21.83
N HIS A 112 13.22 13.07 -22.87
CA HIS A 112 14.11 11.92 -22.76
C HIS A 112 15.58 12.31 -22.63
N HIS A 113 15.96 13.46 -23.15
CA HIS A 113 17.34 13.92 -23.28
C HIS A 113 17.59 15.22 -22.52
N LEU A 114 16.52 15.83 -21.97
CA LEU A 114 16.62 16.97 -21.06
C LEU A 114 17.02 16.45 -19.68
N ASN A 115 18.11 17.00 -19.16
CA ASN A 115 18.63 16.73 -17.83
C ASN A 115 18.45 17.95 -16.94
N THR A 116 18.21 17.71 -15.65
CA THR A 116 18.01 18.75 -14.65
C THR A 116 18.83 18.45 -13.39
N ALA A 117 19.56 19.45 -12.90
CA ALA A 117 20.28 19.39 -11.62
C ALA A 117 20.57 20.80 -11.12
N ASN A 118 20.41 21.06 -9.82
CA ASN A 118 20.72 22.35 -9.18
C ASN A 118 20.10 23.57 -9.90
N ASP A 119 18.82 23.46 -10.30
CA ASP A 119 18.08 24.46 -11.08
C ASP A 119 18.76 24.84 -12.42
N ARG A 120 19.52 23.91 -12.99
CA ARG A 120 20.11 24.01 -14.32
C ARG A 120 19.56 22.94 -15.25
N TYR A 121 19.44 23.30 -16.51
CA TYR A 121 18.79 22.52 -17.56
C TYR A 121 19.75 22.36 -18.75
N TRP A 122 19.94 21.14 -19.25
CA TRP A 122 20.77 20.88 -20.42
C TRP A 122 20.30 19.66 -21.22
N TYR A 123 20.60 19.66 -22.52
CA TYR A 123 20.43 18.46 -23.34
C TYR A 123 21.72 17.63 -23.39
N ASP A 124 21.56 16.31 -23.49
CA ASP A 124 22.61 15.37 -23.83
C ASP A 124 22.08 14.39 -24.89
N THR A 125 22.95 13.91 -25.76
CA THR A 125 22.66 12.79 -26.68
C THR A 125 22.29 11.50 -25.93
N ARG A 126 22.76 11.33 -24.69
CA ARG A 126 22.38 10.20 -23.84
C ARG A 126 21.04 10.45 -23.14
N PRO A 127 20.11 9.49 -23.16
CA PRO A 127 18.87 9.62 -22.43
C PRO A 127 19.08 9.79 -20.93
N ASN A 128 18.20 10.56 -20.28
CA ASN A 128 18.20 10.74 -18.84
C ASN A 128 17.81 9.44 -18.11
N LEU A 129 18.19 9.35 -16.83
CA LEU A 129 17.92 8.17 -16.00
C LEU A 129 16.43 7.88 -15.83
N ARG A 130 15.57 8.89 -15.97
CA ARG A 130 14.12 8.74 -15.85
C ARG A 130 13.55 7.93 -17.00
N ARG A 131 13.98 8.19 -18.24
CA ARG A 131 13.57 7.37 -19.40
C ARG A 131 14.07 5.93 -19.26
N GLU A 132 15.31 5.75 -18.84
CA GLU A 132 15.87 4.42 -18.59
C GLU A 132 15.05 3.67 -17.53
N MET A 133 14.66 4.36 -16.47
CA MET A 133 13.78 3.82 -15.43
C MET A 133 12.42 3.42 -15.99
N GLU A 134 11.76 4.27 -16.78
CA GLU A 134 10.44 3.95 -17.36
C GLU A 134 10.51 2.77 -18.34
N SER A 135 11.59 2.68 -19.12
CA SER A 135 11.84 1.50 -19.98
C SER A 135 12.03 0.21 -19.15
N ARG A 136 12.71 0.31 -18.00
CA ARG A 136 12.90 -0.85 -17.10
C ARG A 136 11.64 -1.24 -16.36
N LYS A 137 10.72 -0.30 -16.05
CA LYS A 137 9.43 -0.62 -15.40
C LYS A 137 8.63 -1.69 -16.16
N GLN A 138 8.70 -1.66 -17.48
CA GLN A 138 7.99 -2.61 -18.36
C GLN A 138 8.50 -4.05 -18.26
N ARG A 139 9.69 -4.28 -17.66
CA ARG A 139 10.30 -5.60 -17.52
C ARG A 139 9.77 -6.38 -16.31
N PHE A 140 9.07 -5.74 -15.39
CA PHE A 140 8.63 -6.34 -14.13
C PHE A 140 7.19 -6.86 -14.22
N ASP A 141 7.03 -8.16 -14.01
CA ASP A 141 5.75 -8.85 -13.96
C ASP A 141 5.07 -8.69 -12.60
N ALA A 142 3.74 -8.69 -12.61
CA ALA A 142 2.95 -8.55 -11.40
C ALA A 142 3.14 -9.72 -10.43
N VAL A 143 3.19 -10.95 -10.94
CA VAL A 143 3.18 -12.16 -10.10
C VAL A 143 4.57 -12.42 -9.53
N HIS A 144 5.60 -12.38 -10.37
CA HIS A 144 6.94 -12.83 -10.00
C HIS A 144 7.78 -11.73 -9.35
N ASP A 145 7.61 -10.46 -9.74
CA ASP A 145 8.45 -9.37 -9.26
C ASP A 145 7.73 -8.48 -8.23
N ILE A 146 6.47 -8.13 -8.50
CA ILE A 146 5.75 -7.14 -7.68
C ILE A 146 5.21 -7.76 -6.39
N LEU A 147 4.47 -8.87 -6.48
CA LEU A 147 3.82 -9.47 -5.31
C LEU A 147 4.80 -9.85 -4.18
N PRO A 148 5.99 -10.44 -4.43
CA PRO A 148 6.94 -10.73 -3.36
C PRO A 148 7.40 -9.47 -2.63
N VAL A 149 7.58 -8.36 -3.35
CA VAL A 149 7.95 -7.07 -2.75
C VAL A 149 6.81 -6.51 -1.91
N VAL A 150 5.57 -6.58 -2.39
CA VAL A 150 4.40 -6.15 -1.62
C VAL A 150 4.28 -6.98 -0.34
N LYS A 151 4.45 -8.31 -0.44
CA LYS A 151 4.41 -9.23 0.71
C LYS A 151 5.46 -8.87 1.75
N ASP A 152 6.73 -8.70 1.34
CA ASP A 152 7.83 -8.31 2.23
C ASP A 152 7.55 -6.97 2.93
N LYS A 153 7.12 -5.95 2.18
CA LYS A 153 6.85 -4.62 2.74
C LYS A 153 5.65 -4.63 3.67
N LEU A 154 4.63 -5.44 3.39
CA LEU A 154 3.46 -5.55 4.25
C LEU A 154 3.77 -6.32 5.53
N GLN A 155 4.54 -7.40 5.45
CA GLN A 155 5.05 -8.11 6.64
C GLN A 155 5.87 -7.16 7.53
N ALA A 156 6.73 -6.34 6.93
CA ALA A 156 7.47 -5.32 7.66
C ALA A 156 6.57 -4.22 8.26
N ALA A 157 5.50 -3.81 7.56
CA ALA A 157 4.58 -2.78 8.03
C ALA A 157 3.67 -3.26 9.17
N ILE A 158 3.21 -4.52 9.12
CA ILE A 158 2.50 -5.16 10.24
C ILE A 158 3.46 -5.34 11.42
N GLY A 159 4.72 -5.69 11.13
CA GLY A 159 5.76 -5.83 12.12
C GLY A 159 5.50 -6.99 13.07
N ASN A 160 5.93 -6.83 14.32
CA ASN A 160 5.72 -7.85 15.33
C ASN A 160 4.26 -7.83 15.84
N ALA A 161 3.45 -8.77 15.37
CA ALA A 161 2.08 -8.99 15.84
C ALA A 161 1.98 -9.89 17.08
N TYR A 162 3.11 -10.44 17.57
CA TYR A 162 3.13 -11.28 18.76
C TYR A 162 2.56 -10.52 19.95
N GLY A 163 1.56 -11.13 20.60
CA GLY A 163 0.75 -10.52 21.64
C GLY A 163 -0.70 -10.36 21.19
N LEU A 164 -0.96 -9.84 20.00
CA LEU A 164 -2.34 -9.67 19.48
C LEU A 164 -2.78 -10.88 18.67
N PHE A 165 -1.98 -11.26 17.67
CA PHE A 165 -2.24 -12.41 16.81
C PHE A 165 -1.16 -13.46 17.01
N THR A 166 -1.55 -14.73 17.11
CA THR A 166 -0.59 -15.85 17.17
C THR A 166 0.02 -16.12 15.80
N GLY A 167 -0.66 -15.74 14.71
CA GLY A 167 -0.13 -15.85 13.36
C GLY A 167 -0.70 -14.82 12.39
N THR A 168 0.18 -14.27 11.55
CA THR A 168 -0.17 -13.38 10.44
C THR A 168 0.10 -14.10 9.12
N HIS A 169 -0.93 -14.20 8.28
CA HIS A 169 -0.92 -14.96 7.03
C HIS A 169 -1.03 -14.00 5.85
N VAL A 170 0.09 -13.69 5.21
CA VAL A 170 0.13 -12.74 4.08
C VAL A 170 0.12 -13.46 2.75
N PHE A 171 -1.00 -13.31 2.01
CA PHE A 171 -1.25 -13.97 0.72
C PHE A 171 -1.12 -15.49 0.81
N THR A 172 -1.55 -16.05 1.94
CA THR A 172 -1.46 -17.48 2.23
C THR A 172 -2.73 -18.18 1.72
N PRO A 173 -2.61 -19.29 0.97
CA PRO A 173 -3.76 -20.10 0.60
C PRO A 173 -4.53 -20.60 1.81
N SER A 174 -5.85 -20.75 1.68
CA SER A 174 -6.72 -21.20 2.77
C SER A 174 -6.27 -22.50 3.44
N SER A 175 -5.74 -23.47 2.68
CA SER A 175 -5.26 -24.77 3.17
C SER A 175 -4.15 -24.64 4.23
N ASP A 176 -3.33 -23.61 4.09
CA ASP A 176 -2.10 -23.42 4.87
C ASP A 176 -2.35 -22.54 6.09
N ILE A 177 -3.53 -21.91 6.18
CA ILE A 177 -3.98 -21.21 7.38
C ILE A 177 -4.51 -22.26 8.36
N MET A 178 -3.74 -22.51 9.42
CA MET A 178 -4.13 -23.46 10.48
C MET A 178 -5.55 -23.18 11.00
N ASP A 179 -6.28 -24.25 11.31
CA ASP A 179 -7.61 -24.20 11.90
C ASP A 179 -7.55 -24.65 13.36
N ASP A 180 -7.14 -23.72 14.22
CA ASP A 180 -6.99 -23.91 15.67
C ASP A 180 -7.63 -22.74 16.44
N GLY A 181 -7.68 -22.85 17.77
CA GLY A 181 -8.28 -21.84 18.64
C GLY A 181 -7.53 -20.50 18.69
N GLN A 182 -6.41 -20.36 17.98
CA GLN A 182 -5.54 -19.19 18.07
C GLN A 182 -6.01 -18.06 17.15
N LEU A 183 -5.93 -16.80 17.61
CA LEU A 183 -6.35 -15.65 16.81
C LEU A 183 -5.36 -15.39 15.67
N ARG A 184 -5.87 -15.25 14.44
CA ARG A 184 -5.06 -15.10 13.23
C ARG A 184 -5.50 -13.89 12.41
N LEU A 185 -4.52 -13.15 11.91
CA LEU A 185 -4.72 -12.10 10.92
C LEU A 185 -4.44 -12.68 9.52
N VAL A 186 -5.43 -12.62 8.64
CA VAL A 186 -5.32 -13.08 7.26
C VAL A 186 -5.31 -11.88 6.33
N VAL A 187 -4.19 -11.64 5.66
CA VAL A 187 -4.10 -10.57 4.67
C VAL A 187 -4.41 -11.13 3.28
N LEU A 188 -5.48 -10.62 2.69
CA LEU A 188 -5.97 -11.02 1.38
C LEU A 188 -5.03 -10.54 0.27
N HIS A 189 -5.02 -11.31 -0.82
CA HIS A 189 -4.28 -10.95 -2.03
C HIS A 189 -4.77 -9.61 -2.62
N PRO A 190 -3.91 -8.75 -3.20
CA PRO A 190 -4.34 -7.45 -3.74
C PRO A 190 -5.37 -7.56 -4.88
N GLN A 191 -5.47 -8.71 -5.55
CA GLN A 191 -6.51 -8.96 -6.57
C GLN A 191 -7.93 -9.07 -5.97
N HIS A 192 -8.02 -9.37 -4.68
CA HIS A 192 -9.25 -9.41 -3.90
C HIS A 192 -9.37 -8.13 -3.07
N GLY A 193 -9.36 -6.97 -3.75
CA GLY A 193 -9.50 -5.68 -3.11
C GLY A 193 -10.93 -5.43 -2.60
N HIS A 194 -11.02 -4.66 -1.52
CA HIS A 194 -12.26 -4.22 -0.93
C HIS A 194 -12.74 -2.92 -1.59
N VAL A 195 -14.05 -2.84 -1.83
CA VAL A 195 -14.78 -1.63 -2.19
C VAL A 195 -15.88 -1.37 -1.16
N SER A 196 -16.08 -0.12 -0.75
CA SER A 196 -17.09 0.24 0.25
C SER A 196 -18.52 0.25 -0.29
N THR A 197 -18.68 0.31 -1.62
CA THR A 197 -19.97 0.28 -2.30
C THR A 197 -19.96 -0.77 -3.39
N GLY A 198 -20.97 -1.65 -3.38
CA GLY A 198 -21.12 -2.72 -4.37
C GLY A 198 -20.45 -4.06 -3.97
N PRO A 199 -20.38 -5.02 -4.91
CA PRO A 199 -19.84 -6.34 -4.65
C PRO A 199 -18.33 -6.28 -4.42
N SER A 200 -17.89 -6.81 -3.28
CA SER A 200 -16.52 -6.70 -2.80
C SER A 200 -15.81 -8.05 -2.86
N LYS A 201 -14.86 -8.19 -3.80
CA LYS A 201 -14.08 -9.43 -3.98
C LYS A 201 -13.33 -9.84 -2.71
N ALA A 202 -12.93 -8.86 -1.89
CA ALA A 202 -12.34 -9.11 -0.59
C ALA A 202 -13.29 -9.89 0.34
N LEU A 203 -14.59 -9.55 0.35
CA LEU A 203 -15.58 -10.22 1.19
C LEU A 203 -15.86 -11.64 0.68
N ASP A 204 -15.92 -11.83 -0.64
CA ASP A 204 -16.11 -13.14 -1.25
C ASP A 204 -14.96 -14.09 -0.87
N GLU A 205 -13.71 -13.65 -1.05
CA GLU A 205 -12.52 -14.41 -0.69
C GLU A 205 -12.44 -14.66 0.83
N ALA A 206 -12.68 -13.64 1.65
CA ALA A 206 -12.69 -13.77 3.11
C ALA A 206 -13.75 -14.77 3.58
N GLN A 207 -14.93 -14.77 2.96
CA GLN A 207 -16.00 -15.72 3.25
C GLN A 207 -15.62 -17.15 2.86
N GLN A 208 -14.89 -17.34 1.76
CA GLN A 208 -14.40 -18.65 1.36
C GLN A 208 -13.36 -19.19 2.35
N ILE A 209 -12.38 -18.36 2.74
CA ILE A 209 -11.34 -18.71 3.74
C ILE A 209 -11.97 -18.96 5.13
N LEU A 210 -13.00 -18.19 5.48
CA LEU A 210 -13.72 -18.33 6.75
C LEU A 210 -14.45 -19.67 6.86
N ARG A 211 -15.03 -20.15 5.76
CA ARG A 211 -15.83 -21.38 5.73
C ARG A 211 -15.00 -22.63 5.51
N LEU A 212 -13.91 -22.53 4.75
CA LEU A 212 -13.12 -23.67 4.31
C LEU A 212 -11.65 -23.47 4.66
N ARG A 213 -10.97 -24.57 5.01
CA ARG A 213 -9.52 -24.74 5.01
C ARG A 213 -9.16 -25.67 3.85
N GLY A 214 -8.80 -25.09 2.71
CA GLY A 214 -8.74 -25.83 1.46
C GLY A 214 -10.13 -26.37 1.11
N GLU A 215 -10.29 -27.69 1.09
CA GLU A 215 -11.58 -28.37 0.82
C GLU A 215 -12.35 -28.71 2.11
N GLN A 216 -11.73 -28.59 3.29
CA GLN A 216 -12.34 -29.03 4.56
C GLN A 216 -13.12 -27.88 5.23
N PRO A 217 -14.31 -28.14 5.81
CA PRO A 217 -15.01 -27.14 6.60
C PRO A 217 -14.16 -26.65 7.78
N ARG A 218 -14.07 -25.34 7.94
CA ARG A 218 -13.32 -24.70 9.03
C ARG A 218 -14.14 -24.72 10.31
N LEU A 219 -13.53 -25.16 11.40
CA LEU A 219 -14.14 -25.27 12.73
C LEU A 219 -14.01 -23.97 13.52
N TYR A 220 -12.83 -23.35 13.56
CA TYR A 220 -12.52 -22.20 14.42
C TYR A 220 -12.76 -20.85 13.72
N GLN A 221 -13.96 -20.68 13.17
CA GLN A 221 -14.30 -19.52 12.33
C GLN A 221 -14.20 -18.19 13.10
N ASN A 222 -14.52 -18.20 14.39
CA ASN A 222 -14.46 -16.99 15.22
C ASN A 222 -13.03 -16.51 15.53
N ARG A 223 -12.00 -17.18 15.00
CA ARG A 223 -10.58 -16.86 15.24
C ARG A 223 -9.88 -16.21 14.05
N LEU A 224 -10.61 -15.88 12.99
CA LEU A 224 -10.09 -15.22 11.81
C LEU A 224 -10.52 -13.76 11.73
N ILE A 225 -9.56 -12.88 11.48
CA ILE A 225 -9.76 -11.47 11.15
C ILE A 225 -8.99 -11.19 9.86
N PHE A 226 -9.55 -10.36 8.98
CA PHE A 226 -9.01 -10.18 7.64
C PHE A 226 -8.52 -8.75 7.41
N LEU A 227 -7.46 -8.59 6.64
CA LEU A 227 -6.97 -7.31 6.15
C LEU A 227 -6.99 -7.31 4.63
N ALA A 228 -7.64 -6.32 4.04
CA ALA A 228 -7.80 -6.18 2.60
C ALA A 228 -7.21 -4.87 2.07
N ALA A 229 -6.76 -4.94 0.83
CA ALA A 229 -6.37 -3.76 0.05
C ALA A 229 -7.62 -2.96 -0.36
N ASP A 230 -7.50 -1.64 -0.48
CA ASP A 230 -8.46 -0.80 -1.19
C ASP A 230 -8.29 -1.00 -2.69
N GLN A 231 -9.32 -1.55 -3.34
CA GLN A 231 -9.31 -1.90 -4.76
C GLN A 231 -8.88 -0.73 -5.65
N ASN A 232 -9.23 0.51 -5.28
CA ASN A 232 -8.93 1.71 -6.07
C ASN A 232 -7.45 2.12 -6.02
N THR A 233 -6.68 1.55 -5.09
CA THR A 233 -5.27 1.91 -4.88
C THR A 233 -4.29 0.84 -5.33
N VAL A 234 -4.78 -0.36 -5.68
CA VAL A 234 -3.93 -1.52 -6.04
C VAL A 234 -3.06 -1.23 -7.27
N GLU A 235 -3.62 -0.62 -8.32
CA GLU A 235 -2.84 -0.31 -9.53
C GLU A 235 -1.72 0.70 -9.24
N ARG A 236 -2.01 1.71 -8.41
CA ARG A 236 -1.02 2.68 -7.95
C ARG A 236 0.07 2.02 -7.11
N LEU A 237 -0.27 1.07 -6.25
CA LEU A 237 0.71 0.28 -5.50
C LEU A 237 1.64 -0.49 -6.45
N TYR A 238 1.08 -1.17 -7.45
CA TYR A 238 1.88 -1.91 -8.43
C TYR A 238 2.81 -1.00 -9.23
N ASP A 239 2.34 0.15 -9.70
CA ASP A 239 3.18 1.12 -10.40
C ASP A 239 4.32 1.67 -9.51
N GLN A 240 4.03 1.93 -8.23
CA GLN A 240 5.04 2.37 -7.27
C GLN A 240 6.11 1.30 -7.01
N VAL A 241 5.73 0.03 -6.95
CA VAL A 241 6.68 -1.09 -6.84
C VAL A 241 7.55 -1.20 -8.10
N ARG A 242 6.94 -1.13 -9.30
CA ARG A 242 7.70 -1.14 -10.57
C ARG A 242 8.73 -0.02 -10.62
N THR A 243 8.31 1.19 -10.24
CA THR A 243 9.17 2.37 -10.19
C THR A 243 10.36 2.15 -9.25
N MET A 244 10.11 1.63 -8.05
CA MET A 244 11.17 1.33 -7.08
C MET A 244 12.12 0.23 -7.59
N LEU A 245 11.59 -0.84 -8.19
CA LEU A 245 12.40 -1.93 -8.77
C LEU A 245 13.24 -1.46 -9.96
N ALA A 246 12.70 -0.58 -10.81
CA ALA A 246 13.43 0.00 -11.92
C ALA A 246 14.60 0.86 -11.44
N TRP A 247 14.38 1.73 -10.44
CA TRP A 247 15.46 2.47 -9.80
C TRP A 247 16.50 1.56 -9.14
N LYS A 248 16.05 0.52 -8.43
CA LYS A 248 16.94 -0.48 -7.82
C LYS A 248 17.82 -1.15 -8.87
N SER A 249 17.24 -1.52 -10.02
CA SER A 249 17.95 -2.14 -11.13
C SER A 249 19.02 -1.22 -11.71
N ILE A 250 18.73 0.08 -11.90
CA ILE A 250 19.73 1.06 -12.37
C ILE A 250 20.89 1.17 -11.38
N VAL A 251 20.58 1.35 -10.09
CA VAL A 251 21.59 1.45 -9.03
C VAL A 251 22.45 0.19 -8.96
N THR A 252 21.84 -0.99 -9.11
CA THR A 252 22.53 -2.29 -9.09
C THR A 252 23.46 -2.41 -10.30
N ASP A 253 22.98 -2.17 -11.52
CA ASP A 253 23.79 -2.28 -12.73
C ASP A 253 24.96 -1.27 -12.74
N TYR A 254 24.76 -0.08 -12.16
CA TYR A 254 25.83 0.90 -11.98
C TYR A 254 26.90 0.39 -11.00
N LYS A 255 26.49 -0.12 -9.83
CA LYS A 255 27.41 -0.66 -8.81
C LYS A 255 28.15 -1.90 -9.31
N ASP A 256 27.51 -2.70 -10.15
CA ASP A 256 28.09 -3.89 -10.79
C ASP A 256 28.89 -3.56 -12.06
N THR A 257 29.14 -2.28 -12.37
CA THR A 257 29.90 -1.80 -13.53
C THR A 257 29.33 -2.22 -14.90
N ARG A 258 28.05 -2.62 -14.96
CA ARG A 258 27.35 -2.96 -16.21
C ARG A 258 26.94 -1.72 -17.01
N ILE A 259 26.72 -0.60 -16.31
CA ILE A 259 26.50 0.72 -16.92
C ILE A 259 27.47 1.73 -16.30
N VAL A 260 27.92 2.70 -17.11
CA VAL A 260 28.78 3.79 -16.64
C VAL A 260 27.91 5.03 -16.46
N LEU A 261 27.80 5.48 -15.21
CA LEU A 261 27.15 6.75 -14.85
C LEU A 261 28.22 7.72 -14.35
N ASP A 262 28.05 9.01 -14.64
CA ASP A 262 28.85 10.03 -13.98
C ASP A 262 28.45 10.15 -12.50
N ASN A 263 29.28 10.84 -11.70
CA ASN A 263 29.07 10.97 -10.26
C ASN A 263 27.75 11.64 -9.89
N LEU A 264 27.23 12.55 -10.72
CA LEU A 264 25.97 13.26 -10.46
C LEU A 264 24.78 12.36 -10.79
N MET A 265 24.82 11.67 -11.93
CA MET A 265 23.82 10.68 -12.33
C MET A 265 23.73 9.54 -11.31
N ALA A 266 24.87 9.04 -10.82
CA ALA A 266 24.91 8.01 -9.78
C ALA A 266 24.21 8.46 -8.49
N ARG A 267 24.53 9.67 -7.99
CA ARG A 267 23.87 10.26 -6.80
C ARG A 267 22.36 10.42 -7.03
N ASN A 268 21.95 10.95 -8.18
CA ASN A 268 20.54 11.12 -8.52
C ASN A 268 19.79 9.78 -8.57
N ALA A 269 20.42 8.71 -9.06
CA ALA A 269 19.84 7.37 -9.08
C ALA A 269 19.68 6.79 -7.65
N ASP A 270 20.72 6.90 -6.80
CA ASP A 270 20.64 6.46 -5.40
C ASP A 270 19.56 7.24 -4.62
N GLU A 271 19.47 8.56 -4.81
CA GLU A 271 18.43 9.40 -4.19
C GLU A 271 17.03 9.03 -4.69
N SER A 272 16.85 8.85 -6.00
CA SER A 272 15.56 8.46 -6.58
C SER A 272 15.12 7.06 -6.11
N PHE A 273 16.08 6.13 -5.96
CA PHE A 273 15.82 4.84 -5.36
C PHE A 273 15.39 4.97 -3.88
N ALA A 274 16.09 5.76 -3.08
CA ALA A 274 15.74 5.99 -1.69
C ALA A 274 14.33 6.61 -1.55
N GLN A 275 14.04 7.64 -2.33
CA GLN A 275 12.73 8.32 -2.35
C GLN A 275 11.60 7.37 -2.77
N SER A 276 11.79 6.60 -3.85
CA SER A 276 10.78 5.64 -4.33
C SER A 276 10.53 4.51 -3.34
N ARG A 277 11.57 4.05 -2.63
CA ARG A 277 11.46 3.09 -1.52
C ARG A 277 10.64 3.64 -0.35
N ASP A 278 10.88 4.87 0.06
CA ASP A 278 10.16 5.47 1.19
C ASP A 278 8.72 5.86 0.82
N ALA A 279 8.47 6.27 -0.42
CA ALA A 279 7.13 6.42 -0.97
C ALA A 279 6.36 5.09 -0.97
N LEU A 280 7.00 3.99 -1.40
CA LEU A 280 6.38 2.66 -1.41
C LEU A 280 5.92 2.21 -0.03
N LYS A 281 6.72 2.46 1.03
CA LYS A 281 6.30 2.13 2.41
C LYS A 281 4.97 2.78 2.78
N ARG A 282 4.79 4.06 2.42
CA ARG A 282 3.55 4.80 2.68
C ARG A 282 2.40 4.28 1.83
N THR A 283 2.64 3.99 0.55
CA THR A 283 1.63 3.45 -0.36
C THR A 283 1.13 2.07 0.07
N VAL A 284 1.99 1.21 0.62
CA VAL A 284 1.57 -0.10 1.16
C VAL A 284 0.56 0.06 2.29
N VAL A 285 0.83 0.94 3.26
CA VAL A 285 -0.07 1.19 4.40
C VAL A 285 -1.38 1.85 3.94
N ASP A 286 -1.31 2.79 3.00
CA ASP A 286 -2.52 3.43 2.45
C ASP A 286 -3.36 2.50 1.56
N CYS A 287 -2.74 1.47 0.98
CA CYS A 287 -3.41 0.45 0.20
C CYS A 287 -4.09 -0.58 1.12
N PHE A 288 -3.36 -1.18 2.07
CA PHE A 288 -3.87 -2.20 2.99
C PHE A 288 -4.46 -1.59 4.25
N LYS A 289 -5.69 -1.09 4.14
CA LYS A 289 -6.34 -0.29 5.19
C LYS A 289 -7.74 -0.75 5.57
N TYR A 290 -8.27 -1.84 5.01
CA TYR A 290 -9.60 -2.34 5.37
C TYR A 290 -9.48 -3.57 6.25
N LEU A 291 -9.82 -3.43 7.53
CA LEU A 291 -9.93 -4.51 8.48
C LEU A 291 -11.35 -5.08 8.41
N LEU A 292 -11.49 -6.31 7.94
CA LEU A 292 -12.76 -6.98 7.74
C LEU A 292 -12.97 -7.99 8.87
N VAL A 293 -14.06 -7.81 9.61
CA VAL A 293 -14.38 -8.63 10.77
C VAL A 293 -15.71 -9.35 10.54
N PRO A 294 -15.72 -10.70 10.55
CA PRO A 294 -16.96 -11.45 10.44
C PRO A 294 -17.68 -11.52 11.79
N SER A 295 -19.00 -11.44 11.74
CA SER A 295 -19.90 -11.63 12.88
C SER A 295 -21.18 -12.33 12.44
N GLN A 296 -21.91 -12.92 13.38
CA GLN A 296 -23.25 -13.44 13.14
C GLN A 296 -24.17 -13.01 14.27
N VAL A 297 -25.44 -12.78 13.94
CA VAL A 297 -26.49 -12.55 14.93
C VAL A 297 -27.44 -13.73 14.91
N LEU A 298 -27.81 -14.19 16.11
CA LEU A 298 -28.85 -15.22 16.24
C LEU A 298 -30.21 -14.63 15.88
N ARG A 299 -30.97 -15.37 15.08
CA ARG A 299 -32.36 -15.07 14.75
C ARG A 299 -33.26 -15.37 15.95
N GLY A 300 -34.53 -14.96 15.88
CA GLY A 300 -35.50 -15.14 16.98
C GLY A 300 -35.78 -16.59 17.36
N ASP A 301 -35.42 -17.56 16.51
CA ASP A 301 -35.49 -19.01 16.74
C ASP A 301 -34.16 -19.60 17.24
N ASP A 302 -33.24 -18.77 17.72
CA ASP A 302 -31.87 -19.12 18.15
C ASP A 302 -31.01 -19.79 17.07
N ARG A 303 -31.39 -19.67 15.79
CA ARG A 303 -30.55 -20.14 14.68
C ARG A 303 -29.56 -19.06 14.24
N PRO A 304 -28.34 -19.43 13.82
CA PRO A 304 -27.40 -18.47 13.25
C PRO A 304 -27.98 -17.81 11.99
N GLY A 305 -27.92 -16.48 11.96
CA GLY A 305 -28.19 -15.71 10.74
C GLY A 305 -27.06 -15.81 9.73
N ASP A 306 -27.19 -15.04 8.65
CA ASP A 306 -26.14 -14.94 7.65
C ASP A 306 -24.91 -14.25 8.24
N VAL A 307 -23.72 -14.60 7.72
CA VAL A 307 -22.48 -13.95 8.13
C VAL A 307 -22.53 -12.50 7.70
N GLN A 308 -22.36 -11.61 8.67
CA GLN A 308 -22.25 -10.17 8.47
C GLN A 308 -20.77 -9.78 8.52
N TRP A 309 -20.43 -8.74 7.78
CA TRP A 309 -19.08 -8.24 7.68
C TRP A 309 -19.03 -6.78 8.03
N GLU A 310 -18.21 -6.44 9.02
CA GLU A 310 -17.88 -5.06 9.32
C GLU A 310 -16.52 -4.72 8.72
N ALA A 311 -16.45 -3.60 8.01
CA ALA A 311 -15.24 -3.12 7.38
C ALA A 311 -14.78 -1.83 8.06
N HIS A 312 -13.69 -1.92 8.83
CA HIS A 312 -13.09 -0.79 9.53
C HIS A 312 -11.91 -0.24 8.73
N ARG A 313 -11.92 1.07 8.47
CA ARG A 313 -10.82 1.73 7.79
C ARG A 313 -9.72 2.09 8.80
N LEU A 314 -8.54 1.50 8.63
CA LEU A 314 -7.35 1.81 9.41
C LEU A 314 -6.82 3.20 9.06
N SER A 315 -6.36 3.94 10.07
CA SER A 315 -5.69 5.21 9.86
C SER A 315 -4.29 5.03 9.27
N SER A 316 -4.04 5.64 8.09
CA SER A 316 -2.73 5.62 7.43
C SER A 316 -1.70 6.51 8.11
N THR A 317 -2.09 7.34 9.09
CA THR A 317 -1.20 8.20 9.87
C THR A 317 -0.78 7.58 11.20
N ALA A 318 -1.33 6.42 11.56
CA ALA A 318 -0.94 5.72 12.77
C ALA A 318 0.55 5.33 12.71
N PRO A 319 1.29 5.47 13.83
CA PRO A 319 2.72 5.14 13.86
C PRO A 319 2.98 3.62 13.69
N SER A 320 1.99 2.80 14.02
CA SER A 320 2.07 1.34 13.94
C SER A 320 0.75 0.75 13.45
N MET A 321 0.80 -0.03 12.36
CA MET A 321 -0.37 -0.68 11.78
C MET A 321 -0.99 -1.67 12.78
N ILE A 322 -0.17 -2.44 13.50
CA ILE A 322 -0.68 -3.44 14.45
C ILE A 322 -1.38 -2.80 15.66
N GLN A 323 -0.87 -1.67 16.15
CA GLN A 323 -1.52 -0.93 17.25
C GLN A 323 -2.84 -0.31 16.79
N GLU A 324 -2.90 0.18 15.55
CA GLU A 324 -4.16 0.68 14.97
C GLU A 324 -5.17 -0.45 14.78
N ILE A 325 -4.74 -1.65 14.37
CA ILE A 325 -5.61 -2.83 14.33
C ILE A 325 -6.12 -3.17 15.74
N GLU A 326 -5.25 -3.25 16.75
CA GLU A 326 -5.65 -3.52 18.14
C GLU A 326 -6.68 -2.49 18.63
N ARG A 327 -6.45 -1.21 18.33
CA ARG A 327 -7.34 -0.11 18.69
C ARG A 327 -8.72 -0.28 18.06
N GLN A 328 -8.79 -0.52 16.75
CA GLN A 328 -10.07 -0.74 16.04
C GLN A 328 -10.80 -1.97 16.58
N LEU A 329 -10.09 -3.05 16.88
CA LEU A 329 -10.70 -4.26 17.43
C LEU A 329 -11.23 -4.05 18.85
N LYS A 330 -10.54 -3.25 19.67
CA LYS A 330 -10.94 -2.94 21.04
C LYS A 330 -12.10 -1.95 21.09
N GLU A 331 -12.02 -0.84 20.36
CA GLU A 331 -13.03 0.24 20.39
C GLU A 331 -14.40 -0.22 19.87
N ASN A 332 -14.41 -1.12 18.88
CA ASN A 332 -15.64 -1.67 18.30
C ASN A 332 -16.05 -3.03 18.91
N GLU A 333 -15.44 -3.44 20.03
CA GLU A 333 -15.73 -4.71 20.74
C GLU A 333 -15.58 -6.00 19.90
N HIS A 334 -14.84 -5.93 18.79
CA HIS A 334 -14.52 -7.07 17.93
C HIS A 334 -13.53 -8.05 18.56
N LEU A 335 -12.77 -7.58 19.54
CA LEU A 335 -11.90 -8.40 20.37
C LEU A 335 -11.99 -7.94 21.83
N ILE A 336 -12.40 -8.86 22.70
CA ILE A 336 -12.62 -8.57 24.11
C ILE A 336 -11.38 -8.92 24.93
N PHE A 337 -10.81 -7.93 25.62
CA PHE A 337 -9.61 -8.07 26.45
C PHE A 337 -9.94 -8.32 27.93
N GLU A 338 -11.12 -7.88 28.35
CA GLU A 338 -11.66 -8.07 29.69
C GLU A 338 -13.17 -8.31 29.56
N TRP A 339 -13.68 -9.30 30.29
CA TRP A 339 -15.08 -9.70 30.16
C TRP A 339 -15.74 -9.87 31.52
N ALA A 340 -16.96 -9.35 31.63
CA ALA A 340 -17.72 -9.35 32.87
C ALA A 340 -18.57 -10.62 33.01
N PRO A 341 -18.66 -11.23 34.23
CA PRO A 341 -19.42 -12.45 34.45
C PRO A 341 -20.89 -12.38 34.03
N VAL A 342 -21.54 -11.21 34.20
CA VAL A 342 -22.94 -10.99 33.77
C VAL A 342 -23.16 -11.26 32.28
N HIS A 343 -22.16 -10.98 31.42
CA HIS A 343 -22.27 -11.26 30.00
C HIS A 343 -22.15 -12.75 29.69
N LEU A 344 -21.30 -13.46 30.42
CA LEU A 344 -21.18 -14.91 30.32
C LEU A 344 -22.46 -15.58 30.82
N GLU A 345 -22.98 -15.20 31.98
CA GLU A 345 -24.25 -15.71 32.52
C GLU A 345 -25.40 -15.57 31.51
N ARG A 346 -25.53 -14.39 30.88
CA ARG A 346 -26.54 -14.15 29.84
C ARG A 346 -26.40 -15.12 28.66
N ILE A 347 -25.18 -15.43 28.26
CA ILE A 347 -24.90 -16.40 27.20
C ILE A 347 -25.23 -17.82 27.66
N LEU A 348 -24.83 -18.20 28.88
CA LEU A 348 -25.10 -19.51 29.46
C LEU A 348 -26.61 -19.77 29.51
N ARG A 349 -27.39 -18.85 30.10
CA ARG A 349 -28.86 -18.91 30.15
C ARG A 349 -29.50 -19.00 28.78
N LYS A 350 -28.99 -18.23 27.81
CA LYS A 350 -29.60 -18.19 26.47
C LYS A 350 -29.30 -19.44 25.65
N LEU A 351 -28.10 -19.99 25.75
CA LEU A 351 -27.58 -20.96 24.77
C LEU A 351 -27.26 -22.34 25.32
N PHE A 352 -26.96 -22.46 26.61
CA PHE A 352 -26.52 -23.71 27.22
C PHE A 352 -27.52 -24.25 28.24
N TRP A 353 -28.08 -23.38 29.08
CA TRP A 353 -29.05 -23.76 30.12
C TRP A 353 -30.48 -23.66 29.62
N LYS A 354 -30.85 -24.57 28.72
CA LYS A 354 -32.21 -24.69 28.18
C LYS A 354 -32.93 -25.88 28.82
N ASP A 355 -34.25 -25.75 28.91
CA ASP A 355 -35.14 -26.77 29.45
C ASP A 355 -34.76 -27.16 30.90
N GLU A 356 -34.45 -28.44 31.16
CA GLU A 356 -34.05 -28.95 32.47
C GLU A 356 -32.52 -29.00 32.67
N VAL A 357 -31.74 -28.39 31.76
CA VAL A 357 -30.27 -28.35 31.86
C VAL A 357 -29.84 -27.04 32.51
N ASP A 358 -29.17 -27.12 33.65
CA ASP A 358 -28.65 -25.97 34.42
C ASP A 358 -27.11 -25.96 34.54
N GLU A 359 -26.44 -26.85 33.80
CA GLU A 359 -24.99 -27.02 33.84
C GLU A 359 -24.37 -27.11 32.43
N VAL A 360 -23.09 -26.76 32.33
CA VAL A 360 -22.28 -27.01 31.12
C VAL A 360 -20.80 -27.02 31.49
N LYS A 361 -19.99 -27.82 30.78
CA LYS A 361 -18.53 -27.78 30.95
C LYS A 361 -17.99 -26.46 30.42
N ALA A 362 -17.18 -25.78 31.22
CA ALA A 362 -16.53 -24.53 30.81
C ALA A 362 -15.72 -24.67 29.52
N MET A 363 -15.06 -25.82 29.31
CA MET A 363 -14.32 -26.10 28.09
C MET A 363 -15.24 -26.17 26.86
N ASP A 364 -16.46 -26.72 26.98
CA ASP A 364 -17.41 -26.78 25.86
C ASP A 364 -17.89 -25.36 25.48
N VAL A 365 -18.10 -24.50 26.48
CA VAL A 365 -18.42 -23.08 26.25
C VAL A 365 -17.25 -22.39 25.55
N TRP A 366 -16.02 -22.56 26.03
CA TRP A 366 -14.83 -22.00 25.40
C TRP A 366 -14.69 -22.45 23.94
N GLN A 367 -14.80 -23.76 23.68
CA GLN A 367 -14.74 -24.30 22.32
C GLN A 367 -15.85 -23.73 21.43
N ALA A 368 -17.07 -23.56 21.93
CA ALA A 368 -18.15 -22.93 21.18
C ALA A 368 -17.84 -21.46 20.84
N MET A 369 -17.27 -20.70 21.79
CA MET A 369 -16.86 -19.31 21.57
C MET A 369 -15.77 -19.18 20.51
N LEU A 370 -14.86 -20.15 20.42
CA LEU A 370 -13.83 -20.18 19.38
C LEU A 370 -14.39 -20.54 17.99
N ARG A 371 -15.44 -21.36 17.94
CA ARG A 371 -15.99 -21.91 16.69
C ARG A 371 -17.00 -20.99 16.01
N TYR A 372 -17.98 -20.48 16.76
CA TYR A 372 -19.13 -19.82 16.15
C TYR A 372 -19.09 -18.30 16.26
N LEU A 373 -19.44 -17.62 15.16
CA LEU A 373 -19.34 -16.16 14.99
C LEU A 373 -20.39 -15.36 15.75
N TYR A 374 -21.42 -16.01 16.29
CA TYR A 374 -22.43 -15.37 17.12
C TYR A 374 -22.05 -15.34 18.60
N PHE A 375 -20.93 -15.97 18.99
CA PHE A 375 -20.32 -15.75 20.30
C PHE A 375 -19.34 -14.58 20.25
N PRO A 376 -19.18 -13.85 21.36
CA PRO A 376 -18.18 -12.81 21.45
C PRO A 376 -16.77 -13.40 21.32
N ARG A 377 -15.89 -12.65 20.67
CA ARG A 377 -14.50 -13.06 20.44
C ARG A 377 -13.60 -12.54 21.56
N LEU A 378 -13.20 -13.43 22.47
CA LEU A 378 -12.22 -13.09 23.50
C LEU A 378 -10.80 -13.10 22.94
N ARG A 379 -9.90 -12.27 23.48
CA ARG A 379 -8.48 -12.22 23.06
C ARG A 379 -7.84 -13.60 23.15
N ASN A 380 -7.90 -14.20 24.33
CA ASN A 380 -7.32 -15.50 24.63
C ASN A 380 -8.10 -16.19 25.76
N GLU A 381 -7.68 -17.41 26.10
CA GLU A 381 -8.29 -18.22 27.16
C GLU A 381 -8.19 -17.57 28.54
N ASP A 382 -7.10 -16.85 28.82
CA ASP A 382 -6.95 -16.15 30.11
C ASP A 382 -8.09 -15.16 30.40
N VAL A 383 -8.65 -14.52 29.35
CA VAL A 383 -9.82 -13.63 29.51
C VAL A 383 -11.03 -14.42 30.00
N PHE A 384 -11.24 -15.61 29.45
CA PHE A 384 -12.33 -16.51 29.82
C PHE A 384 -12.14 -17.04 31.25
N THR A 385 -10.95 -17.54 31.57
CA THR A 385 -10.62 -18.06 32.90
C THR A 385 -10.79 -16.98 33.97
N ARG A 386 -10.30 -15.74 33.73
CA ARG A 386 -10.53 -14.62 34.66
C ARG A 386 -12.01 -14.27 34.83
N CYS A 387 -12.80 -14.36 33.76
CA CYS A 387 -14.25 -14.14 33.82
C CYS A 387 -14.93 -15.20 34.69
N LEU A 388 -14.55 -16.48 34.54
CA LEU A 388 -15.05 -17.57 35.38
C LEU A 388 -14.69 -17.38 36.85
N THR A 389 -13.43 -17.04 37.16
CA THR A 389 -12.99 -16.80 38.55
C THR A 389 -13.83 -15.70 39.20
N LYS A 390 -13.97 -14.54 38.54
CA LYS A 390 -14.79 -13.43 39.05
C LYS A 390 -16.26 -13.79 39.19
N GLY A 391 -16.78 -14.66 38.31
CA GLY A 391 -18.16 -15.12 38.36
C GLY A 391 -18.43 -16.00 39.58
N GLY A 392 -17.57 -16.98 39.85
CA GLY A 392 -17.70 -17.90 40.98
C GLY A 392 -17.46 -17.26 42.35
N GLU A 393 -16.70 -16.15 42.40
CA GLU A 393 -16.55 -15.31 43.61
C GLU A 393 -17.83 -14.58 44.01
N SER A 394 -18.81 -14.46 43.10
CA SER A 394 -20.10 -13.83 43.37
C SER A 394 -21.21 -14.89 43.52
N GLU A 395 -22.24 -14.57 44.30
CA GLU A 395 -23.48 -15.37 44.35
C GLU A 395 -24.48 -14.96 43.26
N GLU A 396 -24.20 -13.88 42.51
CA GLU A 396 -25.15 -13.25 41.60
C GLU A 396 -25.24 -13.90 40.22
N PHE A 397 -24.20 -14.60 39.76
CA PHE A 397 -24.08 -15.03 38.36
C PHE A 397 -24.19 -16.55 38.20
N PHE A 398 -23.15 -17.29 38.58
CA PHE A 398 -23.04 -18.73 38.36
C PHE A 398 -22.03 -19.38 39.31
N GLY A 399 -22.26 -20.64 39.64
CA GLY A 399 -21.32 -21.46 40.39
C GLY A 399 -20.37 -22.21 39.46
N PHE A 400 -19.18 -22.56 39.97
CA PHE A 400 -18.18 -23.37 39.26
C PHE A 400 -17.84 -24.61 40.06
N ALA A 401 -17.61 -25.75 39.40
CA ALA A 401 -17.18 -26.99 40.03
C ALA A 401 -16.12 -27.69 39.18
N TYR A 402 -15.22 -28.44 39.82
CA TYR A 402 -14.19 -29.20 39.10
C TYR A 402 -14.76 -30.40 38.36
N GLU A 403 -15.71 -31.09 39.01
CA GLU A 403 -16.21 -32.36 38.53
C GLU A 403 -17.65 -32.58 38.99
N LYS A 404 -18.48 -33.12 38.09
CA LYS A 404 -19.77 -33.67 38.45
C LYS A 404 -19.60 -35.16 38.76
N THR A 405 -20.07 -35.56 39.93
CA THR A 405 -20.10 -36.95 40.40
C THR A 405 -21.54 -37.39 40.63
N GLU A 406 -21.77 -38.69 40.83
CA GLU A 406 -23.09 -39.20 41.23
C GLU A 406 -23.59 -38.58 42.56
N GLN A 407 -22.67 -38.09 43.39
CA GLN A 407 -22.96 -37.46 44.69
C GLN A 407 -23.08 -35.93 44.63
N GLY A 408 -23.03 -35.34 43.42
CA GLY A 408 -23.10 -33.89 43.21
C GLY A 408 -21.80 -33.29 42.68
N TYR A 409 -21.59 -31.99 42.96
CA TYR A 409 -20.50 -31.21 42.39
C TYR A 409 -19.30 -31.11 43.33
N LYS A 410 -18.17 -31.69 42.92
CA LYS A 410 -16.92 -31.65 43.69
C LYS A 410 -16.22 -30.31 43.49
N GLY A 411 -15.88 -29.66 44.61
CA GLY A 411 -15.25 -28.35 44.61
C GLY A 411 -16.15 -27.24 44.08
N PHE A 412 -17.46 -27.38 44.27
CA PHE A 412 -18.43 -26.35 43.94
C PHE A 412 -18.14 -25.06 44.71
N ALA A 413 -18.07 -23.95 43.99
CA ALA A 413 -17.90 -22.61 44.52
C ALA A 413 -18.93 -21.66 43.90
N LEU A 414 -19.62 -20.96 44.79
CA LEU A 414 -20.55 -19.87 44.52
C LEU A 414 -20.35 -18.88 45.67
N GLY A 415 -20.09 -17.61 45.37
CA GLY A 415 -19.74 -16.61 46.39
C GLY A 415 -18.39 -16.83 47.09
N THR A 416 -17.52 -17.69 46.55
CA THR A 416 -16.26 -18.09 47.20
C THR A 416 -15.14 -18.29 46.19
N THR A 417 -13.89 -17.96 46.56
CA THR A 417 -12.72 -18.16 45.70
C THR A 417 -12.36 -19.65 45.63
N ALA A 418 -12.73 -20.32 44.54
CA ALA A 418 -12.14 -21.61 44.18
C ALA A 418 -10.89 -21.39 43.31
N PRO A 419 -9.74 -22.03 43.59
CA PRO A 419 -8.63 -22.02 42.67
C PRO A 419 -9.03 -22.78 41.40
N ILE A 420 -9.12 -22.10 40.26
CA ILE A 420 -9.20 -22.79 38.97
C ILE A 420 -7.85 -23.49 38.78
N LEU A 421 -7.84 -24.82 38.97
CA LEU A 421 -6.70 -25.68 38.68
C LEU A 421 -6.85 -26.15 37.23
N ASP A 422 -5.83 -25.88 36.42
CA ASP A 422 -5.72 -26.29 35.01
C ASP A 422 -5.85 -27.82 34.82
#